data_AF-A0A3S3SR27-F1
#
_entry.id   AF-A0A3S3SR27-F1
#
_cell.length_a   1.000
_cell.length_b   1.000
_cell.length_c   1.000
_cell.angle_alpha   90.00
_cell.angle_beta   90.00
_cell.angle_gamma   90.00
#
_symmetry.space_group_name_H-M   'P 1'
#
loop_
_entity.id
_entity.type
_entity.pdbx_description
1 polymer ?
#
loop_
_entity_poly.entity_id
_entity_poly.type
_entity_poly.pdbx_seq_one_letter_code
_entity_poly.pdbx_strand_id
1 'polypeptide(L)'
;KSRIRARWPMKFEDSSGNITNTITSTESMGYIFDNSVINFYHNTMYGGTHCGLNAGNNSIVHAYNNIITGVHMGFRSGSGAVVTADYNLMHDNTFNYHAVSPGIINWGTNNLVNTDPELVDPLNEDFHLKPSSRAIDAGDSEIEVADDMDSDSRPQGASSDIGADEAM
;
A
#
# COMPACT_ATOMS: atom_id res chain seq x y z
N LYS A 1 4.93 16.50 1.12
CA LYS A 1 4.38 15.14 1.32
C LYS A 1 2.88 15.32 1.54
N SER A 2 2.02 14.53 0.89
CA SER A 2 0.58 14.83 0.78
C SER A 2 -0.26 13.70 1.37
N ARG A 3 -1.02 14.01 2.42
CA ARG A 3 -2.20 13.23 2.78
C ARG A 3 -3.25 13.52 1.72
N ILE A 4 -3.69 12.50 0.98
CA ILE A 4 -4.62 12.67 -0.14
C ILE A 4 -5.95 12.03 0.25
N ARG A 5 -6.96 12.87 0.52
CA ARG A 5 -8.36 12.43 0.43
C ARG A 5 -8.83 12.60 -1.00
N ALA A 6 -8.93 11.48 -1.71
CA ALA A 6 -9.42 11.47 -3.08
C ALA A 6 -10.85 10.92 -3.11
N ARG A 7 -11.80 11.74 -3.57
CA ARG A 7 -13.15 11.27 -3.94
C ARG A 7 -13.15 10.40 -5.19
N TRP A 8 -12.09 10.49 -5.98
CA TRP A 8 -11.87 9.75 -7.22
C TRP A 8 -10.50 9.08 -7.17
N PRO A 9 -10.32 7.93 -7.84
CA PRO A 9 -9.01 7.29 -7.88
C PRO A 9 -7.94 8.23 -8.44
N MET A 10 -6.73 8.12 -7.89
CA MET A 10 -5.55 8.72 -8.49
C MET A 10 -5.13 7.86 -9.68
N LYS A 11 -5.39 8.37 -10.88
CA LYS A 11 -5.10 7.67 -12.13
C LYS A 11 -3.79 8.17 -12.74
N PHE A 12 -2.97 7.22 -13.18
CA PHE A 12 -1.74 7.45 -13.93
C PHE A 12 -1.72 6.57 -15.18
N GLU A 13 -1.26 7.13 -16.28
CA GLU A 13 -1.16 6.48 -17.59
C GLU A 13 0.25 6.72 -18.14
N ASP A 14 0.82 5.71 -18.80
CA ASP A 14 2.12 5.81 -19.49
C ASP A 14 3.24 6.36 -18.58
N SER A 15 3.25 5.94 -17.31
CA SER A 15 4.07 6.55 -16.26
C SER A 15 5.04 5.55 -15.62
N SER A 16 6.20 6.05 -15.19
CA SER A 16 7.15 5.27 -14.41
C SER A 16 7.67 6.07 -13.22
N GLY A 17 7.76 5.44 -12.06
CA GLY A 17 8.28 6.11 -10.87
C GLY A 17 7.91 5.44 -9.55
N ASN A 18 8.18 6.18 -8.47
CA ASN A 18 7.92 5.73 -7.10
C ASN A 18 6.70 6.47 -6.53
N ILE A 19 5.80 5.74 -5.89
CA ILE A 19 4.75 6.27 -5.02
C ILE A 19 5.07 5.80 -3.61
N THR A 20 5.45 6.75 -2.75
CA THR A 20 5.89 6.47 -1.39
C THR A 20 5.28 7.41 -0.36
N ASN A 21 5.11 6.91 0.87
CA ASN A 21 4.60 7.66 2.02
C ASN A 21 3.26 8.34 1.74
N THR A 22 2.44 7.75 0.87
CA THR A 22 1.11 8.27 0.59
C THR A 22 0.11 7.64 1.53
N ILE A 23 -0.77 8.49 2.07
CA ILE A 23 -1.96 8.04 2.77
C ILE A 23 -3.14 8.32 1.86
N THR A 24 -3.92 7.27 1.59
CA THR A 24 -5.18 7.40 0.89
C THR A 24 -6.32 6.89 1.76
N SER A 25 -7.29 7.75 2.05
CA SER A 25 -8.61 7.34 2.50
C SER A 25 -9.60 7.56 1.37
N THR A 26 -10.28 6.50 0.94
CA THR A 26 -11.14 6.55 -0.26
C THR A 26 -12.58 6.18 0.07
N GLU A 27 -13.50 6.78 -0.67
CA GLU A 27 -14.88 6.28 -0.76
C GLU A 27 -15.00 5.20 -1.86
N SER A 28 -13.96 4.99 -2.68
CA SER A 28 -13.97 4.14 -3.88
C SER A 28 -12.67 3.34 -4.11
N MET A 29 -11.80 3.81 -5.02
CA MET A 29 -10.51 3.18 -5.40
C MET A 29 -9.37 4.11 -5.02
N GLY A 30 -8.22 3.58 -4.59
CA GLY A 30 -7.02 4.38 -4.28
C GLY A 30 -6.26 4.78 -5.53
N TYR A 31 -5.47 3.87 -6.10
CA TYR A 31 -4.62 4.10 -7.26
C TYR A 31 -5.05 3.28 -8.48
N ILE A 32 -4.93 3.87 -9.67
CA ILE A 32 -5.09 3.18 -10.95
C ILE A 32 -3.87 3.48 -11.83
N PHE A 33 -3.22 2.43 -12.32
CA PHE A 33 -2.05 2.53 -13.19
C PHE A 33 -2.32 1.80 -14.50
N ASP A 34 -2.38 2.50 -15.62
CA ASP A 34 -2.47 1.89 -16.95
C ASP A 34 -1.15 2.08 -17.72
N ASN A 35 -0.66 1.02 -18.37
CA ASN A 35 0.58 1.00 -19.13
C ASN A 35 1.77 1.64 -18.38
N SER A 36 1.91 1.34 -17.09
CA SER A 36 2.82 2.04 -16.17
C SER A 36 3.76 1.08 -15.43
N VAL A 37 4.92 1.57 -15.00
CA VAL A 37 5.91 0.82 -14.19
C VAL A 37 6.14 1.52 -12.85
N ILE A 38 5.55 0.99 -11.79
CA ILE A 38 5.45 1.70 -10.50
C ILE A 38 6.06 0.90 -9.37
N ASN A 39 6.89 1.58 -8.59
CA ASN A 39 7.32 1.14 -7.27
C ASN A 39 6.36 1.77 -6.24
N PHE A 40 5.61 0.94 -5.52
CA PHE A 40 4.59 1.36 -4.57
C PHE A 40 5.03 0.93 -3.17
N TYR A 41 5.72 1.82 -2.45
CA TYR A 41 6.39 1.48 -1.18
C TYR A 41 5.94 2.34 0.00
N HIS A 42 5.81 1.77 1.20
CA HIS A 42 5.52 2.56 2.41
C HIS A 42 4.27 3.44 2.28
N ASN A 43 3.17 2.88 1.76
CA ASN A 43 1.90 3.59 1.66
C ASN A 43 0.87 3.02 2.64
N THR A 44 -0.05 3.86 3.11
CA THR A 44 -1.18 3.44 3.94
C THR A 44 -2.48 3.74 3.20
N MET A 45 -3.24 2.69 2.90
CA MET A 45 -4.56 2.80 2.29
C MET A 45 -5.62 2.29 3.26
N TYR A 46 -6.60 3.15 3.54
CA TYR A 46 -7.65 2.89 4.52
C TYR A 46 -9.02 3.20 3.93
N GLY A 47 -9.89 2.21 3.86
CA GLY A 47 -11.27 2.41 3.43
C GLY A 47 -11.41 2.56 1.91
N GLY A 48 -12.47 1.94 1.38
CA GLY A 48 -12.85 2.08 -0.03
C GLY A 48 -13.82 0.99 -0.47
N THR A 49 -14.74 1.32 -1.37
CA THR A 49 -15.71 0.35 -1.90
C THR A 49 -15.15 -0.54 -3.02
N HIS A 50 -13.89 -0.34 -3.41
CA HIS A 50 -13.25 -1.09 -4.49
C HIS A 50 -11.82 -1.47 -4.08
N CYS A 51 -10.79 -1.17 -4.89
CA CYS A 51 -9.43 -1.62 -4.59
C CYS A 51 -8.54 -0.52 -4.01
N GLY A 52 -7.60 -0.93 -3.16
CA GLY A 52 -6.50 -0.05 -2.75
C GLY A 52 -5.68 0.36 -3.97
N LEU A 53 -5.16 -0.61 -4.71
CA LEU A 53 -4.38 -0.38 -5.93
C LEU A 53 -4.86 -1.27 -7.09
N ASN A 54 -5.09 -0.66 -8.24
CA ASN A 54 -5.40 -1.31 -9.51
C ASN A 54 -4.23 -1.13 -10.49
N ALA A 55 -3.45 -2.19 -10.68
CA ALA A 55 -2.59 -2.30 -11.84
C ALA A 55 -3.48 -2.61 -13.04
N GLY A 56 -3.87 -1.57 -13.75
CA GLY A 56 -4.57 -1.62 -15.04
C GLY A 56 -3.71 -2.24 -16.13
N ASN A 57 -4.13 -2.10 -17.39
CA ASN A 57 -3.60 -2.96 -18.46
C ASN A 57 -2.09 -2.77 -18.69
N ASN A 58 -1.37 -3.88 -18.86
CA ASN A 58 0.07 -3.91 -19.14
C ASN A 58 0.96 -3.17 -18.12
N SER A 59 0.47 -2.97 -16.89
CA SER A 59 1.25 -2.30 -15.85
C SER A 59 2.12 -3.28 -15.06
N ILE A 60 3.31 -2.83 -14.65
CA ILE A 60 4.20 -3.56 -13.74
C ILE A 60 4.24 -2.79 -12.43
N VAL A 61 3.86 -3.44 -11.33
CA VAL A 61 3.89 -2.82 -10.00
C VAL A 61 4.71 -3.66 -9.03
N HIS A 62 5.68 -3.03 -8.38
CA HIS A 62 6.41 -3.59 -7.23
C HIS A 62 5.80 -2.99 -5.96
N ALA A 63 5.10 -3.79 -5.17
CA ALA A 63 4.37 -3.34 -3.99
C ALA A 63 4.97 -3.92 -2.71
N TYR A 64 5.65 -3.09 -1.94
CA TYR A 64 6.35 -3.52 -0.72
C TYR A 64 6.06 -2.58 0.44
N ASN A 65 6.05 -3.11 1.67
CA ASN A 65 5.92 -2.32 2.89
C ASN A 65 4.67 -1.43 2.91
N ASN A 66 3.55 -1.85 2.30
CA ASN A 66 2.30 -1.08 2.33
C ASN A 66 1.31 -1.63 3.35
N ILE A 67 0.52 -0.75 3.97
CA ILE A 67 -0.72 -1.10 4.68
C ILE A 67 -1.88 -0.91 3.71
N ILE A 68 -2.71 -1.94 3.54
CA ILE A 68 -3.98 -1.83 2.83
C ILE A 68 -5.08 -2.47 3.66
N THR A 69 -6.02 -1.64 4.13
CA THR A 69 -7.07 -2.07 5.05
C THR A 69 -8.44 -1.49 4.73
N GLY A 70 -9.50 -2.27 4.99
CA GLY A 70 -10.89 -1.82 4.85
C GLY A 70 -11.33 -1.56 3.41
N VAL A 71 -10.74 -2.25 2.42
CA VAL A 71 -11.12 -2.13 1.01
C VAL A 71 -11.76 -3.42 0.48
N HIS A 72 -12.44 -3.37 -0.68
CA HIS A 72 -12.93 -4.59 -1.31
C HIS A 72 -11.78 -5.46 -1.84
N MET A 73 -10.78 -4.89 -2.52
CA MET A 73 -9.60 -5.63 -3.03
C MET A 73 -8.30 -4.92 -2.65
N GLY A 74 -7.34 -5.58 -2.00
CA GLY A 74 -6.05 -4.96 -1.68
C GLY A 74 -5.30 -4.53 -2.95
N PHE A 75 -4.84 -5.52 -3.72
CA PHE A 75 -4.27 -5.32 -5.06
C PHE A 75 -5.12 -5.96 -6.15
N ARG A 76 -5.31 -5.24 -7.26
CA ARG A 76 -5.90 -5.78 -8.49
C ARG A 76 -4.87 -5.77 -9.61
N SER A 77 -4.75 -6.89 -10.32
CA SER A 77 -3.97 -7.01 -11.56
C SER A 77 -4.92 -7.21 -12.74
N GLY A 78 -4.92 -6.24 -13.66
CA GLY A 78 -5.68 -6.23 -14.90
C GLY A 78 -5.02 -7.04 -16.01
N SER A 79 -5.60 -6.99 -17.21
CA SER A 79 -5.12 -7.78 -18.35
C SER A 79 -3.67 -7.42 -18.69
N GLY A 80 -2.77 -8.41 -18.67
CA GLY A 80 -1.36 -8.23 -19.00
C GLY A 80 -0.54 -7.50 -17.92
N ALA A 81 -1.16 -7.16 -16.79
CA ALA A 81 -0.47 -6.52 -15.69
C ALA A 81 0.27 -7.54 -14.82
N VAL A 82 1.33 -7.10 -14.15
CA VAL A 82 2.09 -7.89 -13.18
C VAL A 82 2.23 -7.08 -11.91
N VAL A 83 1.73 -7.59 -10.80
CA VAL A 83 2.02 -7.04 -9.46
C VAL A 83 2.90 -8.03 -8.72
N THR A 84 4.06 -7.59 -8.26
CA THR A 84 4.88 -8.33 -7.31
C THR A 84 4.71 -7.70 -5.95
N ALA A 85 4.17 -8.46 -4.99
CA ALA A 85 3.77 -7.94 -3.69
C ALA A 85 4.35 -8.79 -2.54
N ASP A 86 5.21 -8.20 -1.71
CA ASP A 86 5.73 -8.83 -0.49
C ASP A 86 5.87 -7.82 0.65
N TYR A 87 5.96 -8.28 1.89
CA TYR A 87 6.07 -7.41 3.08
C TYR A 87 4.96 -6.35 3.21
N ASN A 88 3.75 -6.63 2.70
CA ASN A 88 2.59 -5.75 2.89
C ASN A 88 1.72 -6.25 4.04
N LEU A 89 1.02 -5.35 4.70
CA LEU A 89 0.00 -5.65 5.70
C LEU A 89 -1.40 -5.50 5.11
N MET A 90 -2.19 -6.57 5.21
CA MET A 90 -3.55 -6.66 4.69
C MET A 90 -4.54 -6.96 5.81
N HIS A 91 -5.54 -6.10 5.97
CA HIS A 91 -6.55 -6.27 7.02
C HIS A 91 -7.94 -5.83 6.56
N ASP A 92 -8.99 -6.47 7.07
CA ASP A 92 -10.39 -6.10 6.80
C ASP A 92 -10.71 -5.85 5.30
N ASN A 93 -10.01 -6.55 4.42
CA ASN A 93 -10.26 -6.52 2.99
C ASN A 93 -11.19 -7.67 2.62
N THR A 94 -12.10 -7.47 1.67
CA THR A 94 -12.89 -8.61 1.16
C THR A 94 -11.99 -9.62 0.42
N PHE A 95 -11.01 -9.11 -0.33
CA PHE A 95 -9.95 -9.86 -0.97
C PHE A 95 -8.61 -9.14 -0.78
N ASN A 96 -7.56 -9.85 -0.39
CA ASN A 96 -6.22 -9.24 -0.31
C ASN A 96 -5.64 -8.95 -1.70
N TYR A 97 -5.98 -9.77 -2.69
CA TYR A 97 -5.63 -9.53 -4.08
C TYR A 97 -6.63 -10.18 -5.05
N HIS A 98 -6.65 -9.71 -6.29
CA HIS A 98 -7.44 -10.29 -7.38
C HIS A 98 -6.73 -10.09 -8.73
N ALA A 99 -6.57 -11.18 -9.50
CA ALA A 99 -5.94 -11.16 -10.81
C ALA A 99 -6.96 -11.47 -11.91
N VAL A 100 -7.02 -10.62 -12.94
CA VAL A 100 -7.85 -10.83 -14.13
C VAL A 100 -6.95 -11.29 -15.27
N SER A 101 -7.12 -12.53 -15.71
CA SER A 101 -6.30 -13.15 -16.77
C SER A 101 -6.24 -12.26 -18.03
N PRO A 102 -5.05 -12.11 -18.66
CA PRO A 102 -3.76 -12.75 -18.34
C PRO A 102 -2.92 -12.00 -17.27
N GLY A 103 -3.53 -11.19 -16.42
CA GLY A 103 -2.86 -10.53 -15.29
C GLY A 103 -2.32 -11.49 -14.24
N ILE A 104 -1.19 -11.11 -13.62
CA ILE A 104 -0.45 -11.91 -12.64
C ILE A 104 -0.31 -11.12 -11.33
N ILE A 105 -0.43 -11.84 -10.21
CA ILE A 105 0.00 -11.40 -8.87
C ILE A 105 1.06 -12.39 -8.40
N ASN A 106 2.30 -11.93 -8.24
CA ASN A 106 3.35 -12.67 -7.54
C ASN A 106 3.26 -12.32 -6.05
N TRP A 107 2.61 -13.19 -5.29
CA TRP A 107 2.36 -12.97 -3.86
C TRP A 107 3.49 -13.58 -3.01
N GLY A 108 4.28 -12.73 -2.36
CA GLY A 108 5.35 -13.13 -1.46
C GLY A 108 4.86 -13.67 -0.11
N THR A 109 5.74 -14.35 0.61
CA THR A 109 5.42 -15.06 1.86
C THR A 109 5.48 -14.19 3.11
N ASN A 110 6.05 -12.98 3.02
CA ASN A 110 6.27 -12.10 4.16
C ASN A 110 5.13 -11.10 4.36
N ASN A 111 4.09 -11.14 3.52
CA ASN A 111 2.88 -10.35 3.71
C ASN A 111 2.17 -10.72 5.03
N LEU A 112 1.87 -9.72 5.85
CA LEU A 112 1.07 -9.87 7.07
C LEU A 112 -0.42 -9.83 6.70
N VAL A 113 -1.06 -10.99 6.63
CA VAL A 113 -2.48 -11.12 6.26
C VAL A 113 -3.38 -11.29 7.48
N ASN A 114 -4.55 -10.65 7.45
CA ASN A 114 -5.53 -10.63 8.56
C ASN A 114 -4.94 -10.06 9.87
N THR A 115 -3.98 -9.15 9.74
CA THR A 115 -3.29 -8.51 10.87
C THR A 115 -3.75 -7.07 10.96
N ASP A 116 -4.42 -6.68 12.05
CA ASP A 116 -4.84 -5.29 12.26
C ASP A 116 -3.60 -4.37 12.26
N PRO A 117 -3.56 -3.30 11.44
CA PRO A 117 -2.46 -2.33 11.48
C PRO A 117 -2.41 -1.53 12.79
N GLU A 118 -3.47 -1.55 13.60
CA GLU A 118 -3.59 -0.83 14.86
C GLU A 118 -3.34 0.67 14.71
N LEU A 119 -3.97 1.28 13.71
CA LEU A 119 -3.93 2.73 13.48
C LEU A 119 -4.58 3.48 14.66
N VAL A 120 -4.03 4.63 15.03
CA VAL A 120 -4.48 5.43 16.20
C VAL A 120 -5.94 5.85 16.06
N ASP A 121 -6.29 6.61 15.01
CA ASP A 121 -7.65 7.06 14.74
C ASP A 121 -7.86 7.39 13.24
N PRO A 122 -7.96 6.36 12.38
CA PRO A 122 -8.00 6.56 10.93
C PRO A 122 -9.27 7.28 10.45
N LEU A 123 -10.36 7.30 11.24
CA LEU A 123 -11.58 8.05 10.93
C LEU A 123 -11.36 9.56 11.02
N ASN A 124 -10.48 9.99 11.92
CA ASN A 124 -10.07 11.38 12.11
C ASN A 124 -8.71 11.70 11.43
N GLU A 125 -8.30 10.86 10.47
CA GLU A 125 -7.06 11.00 9.70
C GLU A 125 -5.76 10.86 10.51
N ASP A 126 -5.81 10.17 11.65
CA ASP A 126 -4.64 9.77 12.41
C ASP A 126 -4.25 8.34 12.04
N PHE A 127 -3.28 8.25 11.13
CA PHE A 127 -2.79 7.00 10.57
C PHE A 127 -1.47 6.53 11.19
N HIS A 128 -1.07 7.12 12.32
CA HIS A 128 0.08 6.61 13.05
C HIS A 128 -0.22 5.21 13.60
N LEU A 129 0.82 4.40 13.75
CA LEU A 129 0.76 3.08 14.34
C LEU A 129 0.68 3.20 15.86
N LYS A 130 -0.14 2.36 16.50
CA LYS A 130 -0.06 2.15 17.95
C LYS A 130 1.21 1.36 18.28
N PRO A 131 1.81 1.53 19.47
CA PRO A 131 3.02 0.81 19.88
C PRO A 131 2.92 -0.72 19.91
N SER A 132 1.71 -1.29 19.90
CA SER A 132 1.48 -2.73 19.84
C SER A 132 1.44 -3.29 18.42
N SER A 133 1.47 -2.43 17.40
CA SER A 133 1.25 -2.81 16.01
C SER A 133 2.30 -3.78 15.53
N ARG A 134 1.85 -4.82 14.81
CA ARG A 134 2.73 -5.78 14.15
C ARG A 134 3.36 -5.25 12.87
N ALA A 135 2.99 -4.05 12.44
CA ALA A 135 3.63 -3.36 11.32
C ALA A 135 5.02 -2.82 11.71
N ILE A 136 5.27 -2.65 13.02
CA ILE A 136 6.52 -2.12 13.55
C ILE A 136 7.67 -3.10 13.29
N ASP A 137 8.80 -2.60 12.77
CA ASP A 137 10.01 -3.35 12.44
C ASP A 137 9.78 -4.53 11.46
N ALA A 138 8.67 -4.52 10.72
CA ALA A 138 8.25 -5.66 9.91
C ALA A 138 8.49 -5.48 8.40
N GLY A 139 8.98 -4.32 7.97
CA GLY A 139 9.23 -4.01 6.56
C GLY A 139 10.48 -4.71 6.00
N ASP A 140 10.51 -4.86 4.68
CA ASP A 140 11.68 -5.26 3.92
C ASP A 140 12.77 -4.20 4.02
N SER A 141 13.93 -4.58 4.56
CA SER A 141 15.09 -3.69 4.75
C SER A 141 15.77 -3.29 3.43
N GLU A 142 15.51 -4.01 2.34
CA GLU A 142 16.07 -3.68 1.02
C GLU A 142 15.30 -2.53 0.32
N ILE A 143 14.15 -2.13 0.86
CA ILE A 143 13.33 -1.05 0.33
C ILE A 143 13.70 0.27 1.01
N GLU A 144 14.59 1.03 0.36
CA GLU A 144 15.10 2.29 0.90
C GLU A 144 14.16 3.47 0.61
N VAL A 145 13.41 3.89 1.64
CA VAL A 145 12.69 5.17 1.67
C VAL A 145 13.17 5.94 2.90
N ALA A 146 13.88 7.05 2.68
CA ALA A 146 14.70 7.70 3.73
C ALA A 146 13.89 8.24 4.92
N ASP A 147 12.73 8.82 4.64
CA ASP A 147 11.89 9.46 5.65
C ASP A 147 10.45 8.97 5.48
N ASP A 148 9.68 8.95 6.57
CA ASP A 148 8.26 8.60 6.58
C ASP A 148 7.34 9.77 6.18
N MET A 149 6.05 9.68 6.49
CA MET A 149 5.05 10.70 6.20
C MET A 149 5.24 12.00 7.01
N ASP A 150 5.74 11.92 8.23
CA ASP A 150 5.97 13.05 9.15
C ASP A 150 7.42 13.56 9.11
N SER A 151 8.24 12.92 8.28
CA SER A 151 9.67 13.21 8.04
C SER A 151 10.61 12.72 9.13
N ASP A 152 10.17 11.72 9.87
CA ASP A 152 11.04 10.91 10.72
C ASP A 152 11.85 9.95 9.85
N SER A 153 13.13 9.79 10.18
CA SER A 153 14.05 8.95 9.40
C SER A 153 13.71 7.47 9.56
N ARG A 154 13.79 6.69 8.49
CA ARG A 154 13.68 5.23 8.55
C ARG A 154 15.07 4.56 8.54
N PRO A 155 15.28 3.45 9.27
CA PRO A 155 14.39 2.92 10.31
C PRO A 155 14.56 3.66 11.64
N GLN A 156 13.49 3.73 12.46
CA GLN A 156 13.61 4.12 13.88
C GLN A 156 13.96 2.92 14.78
N GLY A 157 13.63 1.70 14.34
CA GLY A 157 13.88 0.46 15.06
C GLY A 157 14.90 -0.46 14.38
N ALA A 158 14.64 -1.77 14.45
CA ALA A 158 15.45 -2.81 13.82
C ALA A 158 15.26 -2.90 12.30
N SER A 159 14.09 -2.53 11.78
CA SER A 159 13.78 -2.41 10.35
C SER A 159 12.78 -1.28 10.14
N SER A 160 12.52 -0.91 8.89
CA SER A 160 11.46 0.06 8.60
C SER A 160 10.09 -0.54 8.93
N ASP A 161 9.14 0.31 9.30
CA ASP A 161 7.77 -0.11 9.52
C ASP A 161 7.03 -0.34 8.18
N ILE A 162 6.07 -1.27 8.19
CA ILE A 162 5.13 -1.41 7.08
C ILE A 162 4.13 -0.25 7.14
N GLY A 163 3.95 0.47 6.04
CA GLY A 163 3.03 1.61 5.93
C GLY A 163 3.73 2.95 5.78
N ALA A 164 2.94 4.02 5.80
CA ALA A 164 3.40 5.39 5.59
C ALA A 164 4.03 6.05 6.84
N ASP A 165 3.72 5.52 8.02
CA ASP A 165 4.24 5.96 9.32
C ASP A 165 5.49 5.14 9.70
N GLU A 166 6.34 5.72 10.55
CA GLU A 166 7.43 5.03 11.25
C GLU A 166 7.29 5.32 12.76
N ALA A 167 6.96 4.30 13.54
CA ALA A 167 6.66 4.42 14.95
C ALA A 167 7.93 4.61 15.80
N MET A 168 7.77 5.23 16.97
CA MET A 168 8.80 5.42 18.00
C MET A 168 8.59 4.55 19.23
#